data_AF-A0A6G3C663-F1
#
_entry.id   AF-A0A6G3C663-F1
#
_cell.length_a   1.000
_cell.length_b   1.000
_cell.length_c   1.000
_cell.angle_alpha   90.00
_cell.angle_beta   90.00
_cell.angle_gamma   90.00
#
_symmetry.space_group_name_H-M   'P 1'
#
loop_
_entity.id
_entity.type
_entity.pdbx_description
1 polymer ?
#
loop_
_entity_poly.entity_id
_entity_poly.type
_entity_poly.pdbx_seq_one_letter_code
_entity_poly.pdbx_strand_id
1 'polypeptide(L)'
;MSEMANESTGGAQQAGQTAKQEASVTAGRAREGASQVVGTATDQVRAVTGEARAQAGAMAGDLRTRVSEEAESQTRRGARVMRQWADDLSGLADGADADSPARSLVTQAADRGHRAADYLDTRGVGGLVDDLQDFARRRPGAFLGGAVVAGFAVGRLAKAGSKADGSGRSAQSHTSAGSQSLPEDVAPPGLPGHGEV
;
A
#
# COMPACT_ATOMS: atom_id res chain seq x y z
N MET A 1 44.59 -10.84 -14.45
CA MET A 1 43.35 -10.96 -13.66
C MET A 1 42.50 -9.68 -13.70
N SER A 2 42.69 -8.79 -14.69
CA SER A 2 42.09 -7.44 -14.67
C SER A 2 41.03 -7.19 -15.77
N GLU A 3 40.73 -8.18 -16.61
CA GLU A 3 39.77 -8.04 -17.71
C GLU A 3 38.32 -8.44 -17.35
N MET A 4 38.10 -9.19 -16.26
CA MET A 4 36.76 -9.69 -15.89
C MET A 4 35.90 -8.70 -15.09
N ALA A 5 36.44 -7.56 -14.65
CA ALA A 5 35.68 -6.55 -13.90
C ALA A 5 34.94 -5.54 -14.81
N ASN A 6 35.29 -5.47 -16.10
CA ASN A 6 34.73 -4.48 -17.03
C ASN A 6 33.44 -4.95 -17.74
N GLU A 7 33.23 -6.26 -17.86
CA GLU A 7 32.04 -6.82 -18.53
C GLU A 7 30.75 -6.66 -17.71
N SER A 8 30.82 -6.75 -16.37
CA SER A 8 29.64 -6.52 -15.51
C SER A 8 29.15 -5.06 -15.52
N THR A 9 30.04 -4.10 -15.80
CA THR A 9 29.66 -2.69 -15.88
C THR A 9 28.93 -2.39 -17.20
N GLY A 10 29.39 -2.96 -18.31
CA GLY A 10 28.76 -2.82 -19.64
C GLY A 10 27.36 -3.44 -19.73
N GLY A 11 27.14 -4.60 -19.11
CA GLY A 11 25.83 -5.26 -19.11
C GLY A 11 24.74 -4.48 -18.36
N ALA A 12 25.07 -3.90 -17.20
CA ALA A 12 24.14 -3.06 -16.43
C ALA A 12 23.81 -1.74 -17.15
N GLN A 13 24.79 -1.15 -17.85
CA GLN A 13 24.60 0.06 -18.65
C GLN A 13 23.77 -0.20 -19.92
N GLN A 14 23.93 -1.37 -20.55
CA GLN A 14 23.13 -1.76 -21.70
C GLN A 14 21.69 -2.09 -21.31
N ALA A 15 21.48 -2.83 -20.22
CA ALA A 15 20.15 -3.10 -19.67
C ALA A 15 19.43 -1.80 -19.25
N GLY A 16 20.16 -0.87 -18.62
CA GLY A 16 19.63 0.45 -18.26
C GLY A 16 19.26 1.31 -19.47
N GLN A 17 20.02 1.24 -20.56
CA GLN A 17 19.72 1.96 -21.80
C GLN A 17 18.49 1.39 -22.51
N THR A 18 18.37 0.06 -22.60
CA THR A 18 17.19 -0.60 -23.17
C THR A 18 15.93 -0.27 -22.37
N ALA A 19 15.98 -0.39 -21.03
CA ALA A 19 14.86 -0.02 -20.16
C ALA A 19 14.46 1.45 -20.30
N LYS A 20 15.45 2.36 -20.44
CA LYS A 20 15.19 3.79 -20.65
C LYS A 20 14.57 4.06 -22.02
N GLN A 21 14.98 3.34 -23.06
CA GLN A 21 14.38 3.45 -24.39
C GLN A 21 12.94 2.95 -24.40
N GLU A 22 12.68 1.77 -23.84
CA GLU A 22 11.32 1.23 -23.73
C GLU A 22 10.40 2.12 -22.88
N ALA A 23 10.92 2.65 -21.77
CA ALA A 23 10.21 3.61 -20.94
C ALA A 23 9.93 4.92 -21.70
N SER A 24 10.88 5.41 -22.51
CA SER A 24 10.69 6.63 -23.30
C SER A 24 9.66 6.47 -24.42
N VAL A 25 9.61 5.29 -25.06
CA VAL A 25 8.63 4.96 -26.11
C VAL A 25 7.22 4.83 -25.50
N THR A 26 7.12 4.14 -24.36
CA THR A 26 5.85 3.99 -23.63
C THR A 26 5.37 5.33 -23.06
N ALA A 27 6.27 6.12 -22.49
CA ALA A 27 5.97 7.46 -22.00
C ALA A 27 5.54 8.41 -23.13
N GLY A 28 6.15 8.31 -24.31
CA GLY A 28 5.76 9.07 -25.50
C GLY A 28 4.32 8.80 -25.91
N ARG A 29 3.95 7.51 -26.02
CA ARG A 29 2.57 7.10 -26.36
C ARG A 29 1.55 7.45 -25.28
N ALA A 30 1.91 7.28 -24.00
CA ALA A 30 1.07 7.67 -22.89
C ALA A 30 0.86 9.19 -22.82
N ARG A 31 1.88 9.99 -23.14
CA ARG A 31 1.79 11.45 -23.16
C ARG A 31 0.86 11.95 -24.26
N GLU A 32 0.89 11.32 -25.43
CA GLU A 32 0.02 11.67 -26.56
C GLU A 32 -1.45 11.39 -26.24
N GLY A 33 -1.76 10.22 -25.68
CA GLY A 33 -3.11 9.90 -25.19
C GLY A 33 -3.55 10.76 -24.01
N ALA A 34 -2.65 11.04 -23.06
CA ALA A 34 -2.95 11.86 -21.89
C ALA A 34 -3.23 13.33 -22.26
N SER A 35 -2.54 13.88 -23.27
CA SER A 35 -2.73 15.27 -23.71
C SER A 35 -4.15 15.52 -24.22
N GLN A 36 -4.78 14.51 -24.82
CA GLN A 36 -6.14 14.60 -25.37
C GLN A 36 -7.23 14.56 -24.29
N VAL A 37 -7.03 13.79 -23.22
CA VAL A 37 -7.96 13.73 -22.06
C VAL A 37 -7.75 14.86 -21.06
N VAL A 38 -6.51 15.35 -20.89
CA VAL A 38 -6.21 16.50 -20.02
C VAL A 38 -6.91 17.78 -20.52
N GLY A 39 -6.98 17.98 -21.84
CA GLY A 39 -7.66 19.14 -22.43
C GLY A 39 -9.14 19.22 -22.04
N THR A 40 -9.86 18.09 -22.04
CA THR A 40 -11.32 18.04 -21.79
C THR A 40 -11.67 17.85 -20.32
N ALA A 41 -10.82 17.19 -19.52
CA ALA A 41 -11.07 16.94 -18.10
C ALA A 41 -10.78 18.16 -17.22
N THR A 42 -9.85 19.04 -17.63
CA THR A 42 -9.45 20.21 -16.82
C THR A 42 -10.63 21.16 -16.54
N ASP A 43 -11.54 21.34 -17.50
CA ASP A 43 -12.72 22.20 -17.33
C ASP A 43 -13.78 21.60 -16.40
N GLN A 44 -13.98 20.27 -16.42
CA GLN A 44 -14.91 19.61 -15.49
C GLN A 44 -14.33 19.49 -14.07
N VAL A 45 -13.02 19.29 -13.94
CA VAL A 45 -12.34 19.20 -12.64
C VAL A 45 -12.48 20.49 -11.86
N ARG A 46 -12.41 21.66 -12.51
CA ARG A 46 -12.56 22.97 -11.85
C ARG A 46 -13.92 23.12 -11.17
N ALA A 47 -15.00 22.67 -11.80
CA ALA A 47 -16.36 22.72 -11.22
C ALA A 47 -16.53 21.74 -10.05
N VAL A 48 -15.99 20.52 -10.16
CA VAL A 48 -16.10 19.49 -9.11
C VAL A 48 -15.20 19.80 -7.91
N THR A 49 -14.05 20.47 -8.10
CA THR A 49 -13.14 20.79 -7.00
C THR A 49 -13.68 21.84 -6.01
N GLY A 50 -14.62 22.72 -6.40
CA GLY A 50 -15.18 23.71 -5.48
C GLY A 50 -16.08 23.08 -4.42
N GLU A 51 -17.07 22.32 -4.87
CA GLU A 51 -18.06 21.64 -4.02
C GLU A 51 -17.43 20.51 -3.20
N ALA A 52 -16.60 19.68 -3.85
CA ALA A 52 -15.95 18.54 -3.20
C ALA A 52 -14.93 19.00 -2.15
N ARG A 53 -14.25 20.14 -2.36
CA ARG A 53 -13.30 20.67 -1.37
C ARG A 53 -13.99 21.19 -0.13
N ALA A 54 -15.15 21.82 -0.26
CA ALA A 54 -15.94 22.28 0.88
C ALA A 54 -16.42 21.10 1.72
N GLN A 55 -16.96 20.05 1.08
CA GLN A 55 -17.43 18.84 1.77
C GLN A 55 -16.27 18.03 2.38
N ALA A 56 -15.17 17.86 1.63
CA ALA A 56 -13.99 17.17 2.12
C ALA A 56 -13.30 17.93 3.26
N GLY A 57 -13.33 19.27 3.25
CA GLY A 57 -12.79 20.11 4.32
C GLY A 57 -13.54 19.92 5.64
N ALA A 58 -14.87 19.86 5.59
CA ALA A 58 -15.70 19.57 6.77
C ALA A 58 -15.43 18.16 7.32
N MET A 59 -15.45 17.14 6.46
CA MET A 59 -15.16 15.76 6.87
C MET A 59 -13.74 15.59 7.41
N ALA A 60 -12.74 16.25 6.82
CA ALA A 60 -11.37 16.21 7.29
C ALA A 60 -11.20 16.94 8.63
N GLY A 61 -11.91 18.04 8.85
CA GLY A 61 -11.96 18.74 10.13
C GLY A 61 -12.51 17.85 11.23
N ASP A 62 -13.66 17.24 10.98
CA ASP A 62 -14.32 16.33 11.93
C ASP A 62 -13.46 15.09 12.22
N LEU A 63 -12.83 14.51 11.20
CA LEU A 63 -11.92 13.38 11.36
C LEU A 63 -10.68 13.77 12.17
N ARG A 64 -10.11 14.95 11.92
CA ARG A 64 -8.94 15.44 12.65
C ARG A 64 -9.25 15.64 14.13
N THR A 65 -10.38 16.24 14.45
CA THR A 65 -10.83 16.44 15.84
C THR A 65 -11.00 15.10 16.53
N ARG A 66 -11.73 14.17 15.91
CA ARG A 66 -11.94 12.81 16.44
C ARG A 66 -10.63 12.03 16.63
N VAL A 67 -9.74 12.05 15.65
CA VAL A 67 -8.43 11.39 15.73
C VAL A 67 -7.57 12.02 16.83
N SER A 68 -7.63 13.34 17.03
CA SER A 68 -6.87 14.01 18.08
C SER A 68 -7.39 13.64 19.48
N GLU A 69 -8.72 13.65 19.66
CA GLU A 69 -9.39 13.24 20.90
C GLU A 69 -9.18 11.75 21.21
N GLU A 70 -9.18 10.90 20.19
CA GLU A 70 -8.99 9.45 20.33
C GLU A 70 -7.50 9.07 20.46
N ALA A 71 -6.59 9.82 19.85
CA ALA A 71 -5.15 9.62 20.00
C ALA A 71 -4.71 9.91 21.44
N GLU A 72 -5.19 10.98 22.08
CA GLU A 72 -4.85 11.27 23.49
C GLU A 72 -5.30 10.15 24.45
N SER A 73 -6.43 9.50 24.16
CA SER A 73 -6.94 8.39 24.98
C SER A 73 -6.33 7.01 24.61
N GLN A 74 -5.91 6.79 23.37
CA GLN A 74 -5.34 5.52 22.89
C GLN A 74 -3.80 5.45 22.87
N THR A 75 -3.09 6.55 23.11
CA THR A 75 -1.60 6.63 23.11
C THR A 75 -0.94 5.52 23.94
N ARG A 76 -1.54 5.14 25.08
CA ARG A 76 -0.99 4.08 25.97
C ARG A 76 -1.12 2.66 25.38
N ARG A 77 -2.10 2.40 24.51
CA ARG A 77 -2.24 1.10 23.81
C ARG A 77 -1.31 1.02 22.60
N GLY A 78 -1.14 2.12 21.86
CA GLY A 78 -0.22 2.20 20.73
C GLY A 78 1.25 1.97 21.12
N ALA A 79 1.68 2.48 22.28
CA ALA A 79 3.04 2.31 22.77
C ALA A 79 3.46 0.84 22.95
N ARG A 80 2.53 -0.05 23.32
CA ARG A 80 2.81 -1.49 23.47
C ARG A 80 2.94 -2.20 22.12
N VAL A 81 2.09 -1.86 21.16
CA VAL A 81 2.17 -2.41 19.79
C VAL A 81 3.45 -1.95 19.09
N MET A 82 3.81 -0.68 19.25
CA MET A 82 5.06 -0.13 18.71
C MET A 82 6.30 -0.75 19.34
N ARG A 83 6.28 -1.01 20.66
CA ARG A 83 7.40 -1.68 21.35
C ARG A 83 7.57 -3.12 20.85
N GLN A 84 6.46 -3.85 20.71
CA GLN A 84 6.49 -5.20 20.16
C GLN A 84 7.05 -5.23 18.73
N TRP A 85 6.68 -4.28 17.87
CA TRP A 85 7.27 -4.19 16.53
C TRP A 85 8.74 -3.79 16.56
N ALA A 86 9.14 -2.87 17.45
CA ALA A 86 10.53 -2.49 17.61
C ALA A 86 11.39 -3.69 18.08
N ASP A 87 10.87 -4.52 18.98
CA ASP A 87 11.53 -5.73 19.45
C ASP A 87 11.67 -6.77 18.31
N ASP A 88 10.62 -6.98 17.51
CA ASP A 88 10.64 -7.88 16.35
C ASP A 88 11.61 -7.39 15.25
N LEU A 89 11.63 -6.09 14.95
CA LEU A 89 12.56 -5.49 13.98
C LEU A 89 14.01 -5.49 14.49
N SER A 90 14.23 -5.27 15.79
CA SER A 90 15.57 -5.35 16.39
C SER A 90 16.11 -6.78 16.30
N GLY A 91 15.27 -7.79 16.56
CA GLY A 91 15.64 -9.19 16.40
C GLY A 91 15.97 -9.58 14.94
N LEU A 92 15.31 -8.97 13.96
CA LEU A 92 15.63 -9.15 12.54
C LEU A 92 16.90 -8.41 12.13
N ALA A 93 17.16 -7.24 12.70
CA ALA A 93 18.35 -6.43 12.42
C ALA A 93 19.62 -7.05 13.02
N ASP A 94 19.54 -7.64 14.22
CA ASP A 94 20.65 -8.38 14.85
C ASP A 94 21.00 -9.68 14.09
N GLY A 95 20.09 -10.21 13.28
CA GLY A 95 20.29 -11.39 12.45
C GLY A 95 20.75 -11.12 11.01
N ALA A 96 20.94 -9.86 10.61
CA ALA A 96 21.26 -9.50 9.23
C ALA A 96 22.78 -9.33 9.00
N ASP A 97 23.34 -10.06 8.03
CA ASP A 97 24.77 -10.02 7.68
C ASP A 97 25.25 -8.62 7.23
N ALA A 98 26.40 -8.20 7.77
CA ALA A 98 26.87 -6.81 7.81
C ALA A 98 27.50 -6.22 6.52
N ASP A 99 27.49 -6.96 5.41
CA ASP A 99 28.35 -6.69 4.23
C ASP A 99 27.59 -6.41 2.93
N SER A 100 26.45 -5.70 3.01
CA SER A 100 25.60 -5.38 1.85
C SER A 100 25.69 -3.89 1.42
N PRO A 101 25.67 -3.59 0.11
CA PRO A 101 25.51 -2.23 -0.43
C PRO A 101 24.29 -1.47 0.11
N ALA A 102 23.29 -2.22 0.59
CA ALA A 102 22.14 -1.69 1.31
C ALA A 102 22.53 -0.86 2.54
N ARG A 103 23.67 -1.16 3.19
CA ARG A 103 24.16 -0.41 4.35
C ARG A 103 24.36 1.06 4.04
N SER A 104 24.91 1.40 2.88
CA SER A 104 25.13 2.81 2.48
C SER A 104 23.81 3.56 2.32
N LEU A 105 22.77 2.90 1.79
CA LEU A 105 21.43 3.45 1.66
C LEU A 105 20.74 3.57 3.02
N VAL A 106 20.94 2.58 3.90
CA VAL A 106 20.43 2.59 5.27
C VAL A 106 21.09 3.71 6.07
N THR A 107 22.40 3.89 5.98
CA THR A 107 23.12 5.01 6.62
C THR A 107 22.62 6.36 6.10
N GLN A 108 22.44 6.49 4.78
CA GLN A 108 21.95 7.73 4.20
C GLN A 108 20.46 8.00 4.52
N ALA A 109 19.68 6.94 4.76
CA ALA A 109 18.33 7.03 5.29
C ALA A 109 18.34 7.41 6.77
N ALA A 110 19.27 6.87 7.56
CA ALA A 110 19.44 7.20 8.97
C ALA A 110 19.81 8.68 9.17
N ASP A 111 20.74 9.21 8.37
CA ASP A 111 21.11 10.64 8.41
C ASP A 111 19.95 11.58 8.00
N ARG A 112 19.09 11.13 7.09
CA ARG A 112 17.86 11.87 6.75
C ARG A 112 16.81 11.72 7.84
N GLY A 113 16.72 10.56 8.48
CA GLY A 113 15.83 10.30 9.61
C GLY A 113 16.19 11.13 10.83
N HIS A 114 17.48 11.29 11.13
CA HIS A 114 17.94 12.12 12.23
C HIS A 114 17.55 13.59 12.02
N ARG A 115 17.75 14.11 10.80
CA ARG A 115 17.29 15.46 10.44
C ARG A 115 15.78 15.62 10.49
N ALA A 116 15.03 14.58 10.13
CA ALA A 116 13.58 14.59 10.25
C ALA A 116 13.13 14.59 11.72
N ALA A 117 13.81 13.85 12.60
CA ALA A 117 13.55 13.85 14.03
C ALA A 117 13.85 15.21 14.65
N ASP A 118 14.99 15.82 14.31
CA ASP A 118 15.40 17.15 14.78
C ASP A 118 14.44 18.25 14.31
N TYR A 119 13.96 18.13 13.06
CA TYR A 119 12.91 18.99 12.51
C TYR A 119 11.59 18.84 13.27
N LEU A 120 11.21 17.59 13.62
CA LEU A 120 9.99 17.30 14.36
C LEU A 120 10.07 17.81 15.81
N ASP A 121 11.24 17.73 16.44
CA ASP A 121 11.49 18.27 17.78
C ASP A 121 11.38 19.81 17.77
N THR A 122 11.99 20.45 16.77
CA THR A 122 12.07 21.92 16.71
C THR A 122 10.79 22.59 16.21
N ARG A 123 10.12 22.03 15.20
CA ARG A 123 8.94 22.65 14.54
C ARG A 123 7.63 21.91 14.82
N GLY A 124 7.69 20.75 15.47
CA GLY A 124 6.52 19.93 15.73
C GLY A 124 5.85 19.39 14.47
N VAL A 125 4.75 18.66 14.68
CA VAL A 125 3.94 18.09 13.59
C VAL A 125 3.26 19.19 12.77
N GLY A 126 2.88 20.31 13.40
CA GLY A 126 2.23 21.44 12.72
C GLY A 126 3.11 22.05 11.62
N GLY A 127 4.40 22.26 11.89
CA GLY A 127 5.33 22.79 10.91
C GLY A 127 5.66 21.82 9.76
N LEU A 128 5.56 20.51 9.98
CA LEU A 128 5.73 19.52 8.91
C LEU A 128 4.53 19.55 7.94
N VAL A 129 3.31 19.66 8.48
CA VAL A 129 2.09 19.74 7.66
C VAL A 129 2.06 21.02 6.84
N ASP A 130 2.51 22.14 7.41
CA ASP A 130 2.58 23.42 6.72
C ASP A 130 3.59 23.39 5.56
N ASP A 131 4.79 22.84 5.79
CA ASP A 131 5.80 22.65 4.74
C ASP A 131 5.32 21.70 3.63
N LEU A 132 4.60 20.63 3.99
CA LEU A 132 4.01 19.72 3.01
C LEU A 132 2.91 20.41 2.20
N GLN A 133 2.11 21.27 2.83
CA GLN A 133 1.09 22.06 2.16
C GLN A 133 1.71 23.09 1.21
N ASP A 134 2.78 23.78 1.61
CA ASP A 134 3.52 24.70 0.75
C ASP A 134 4.18 23.96 -0.43
N PHE A 135 4.76 22.79 -0.20
CA PHE A 135 5.28 21.92 -1.27
C PHE A 135 4.19 21.51 -2.27
N ALA A 136 3.01 21.11 -1.78
CA ALA A 136 1.88 20.73 -2.63
C ALA A 136 1.40 21.89 -3.50
N ARG A 137 1.38 23.12 -2.95
CA ARG A 137 1.02 24.34 -3.69
C ARG A 137 2.07 24.70 -4.74
N ARG A 138 3.37 24.54 -4.42
CA ARG A 138 4.48 24.88 -5.33
C ARG A 138 4.70 23.85 -6.43
N ARG A 139 4.41 22.57 -6.17
CA ARG A 139 4.64 21.47 -7.11
C ARG A 139 3.45 20.50 -7.16
N PRO A 140 2.29 20.92 -7.69
CA PRO A 140 1.07 20.11 -7.69
C PRO A 140 1.24 18.76 -8.40
N GLY A 141 1.98 18.70 -9.51
CA GLY A 141 2.21 17.45 -10.25
C GLY A 141 3.06 16.42 -9.49
N ALA A 142 4.10 16.87 -8.78
CA ALA A 142 4.93 15.98 -7.98
C ALA A 142 4.18 15.47 -6.75
N PHE A 143 3.38 16.33 -6.11
CA PHE A 143 2.53 15.95 -4.99
C PHE A 143 1.48 14.91 -5.39
N LEU A 144 0.74 15.14 -6.48
CA LEU A 144 -0.26 14.19 -6.98
C LEU A 144 0.38 12.84 -7.36
N GLY A 145 1.51 12.86 -8.08
CA GLY A 145 2.24 11.64 -8.43
C GLY A 145 2.72 10.88 -7.20
N GLY A 146 3.28 11.59 -6.21
CA GLY A 146 3.70 11.01 -4.94
C GLY A 146 2.53 10.45 -4.13
N ALA A 147 1.41 11.16 -4.07
CA ALA A 147 0.21 10.74 -3.35
C ALA A 147 -0.40 9.46 -3.93
N VAL A 148 -0.39 9.28 -5.25
CA VAL A 148 -0.85 8.04 -5.89
C VAL A 148 0.04 6.86 -5.48
N VAL A 149 1.37 7.02 -5.55
CA VAL A 149 2.32 5.97 -5.16
C VAL A 149 2.19 5.64 -3.68
N ALA A 150 2.16 6.66 -2.82
CA ALA A 150 2.02 6.51 -1.38
C ALA A 150 0.68 5.88 -1.00
N GLY A 151 -0.42 6.33 -1.62
CA GLY A 151 -1.76 5.80 -1.41
C GLY A 151 -1.88 4.34 -1.85
N PHE A 152 -1.25 3.96 -2.95
CA PHE A 152 -1.19 2.55 -3.37
C PHE A 152 -0.40 1.70 -2.38
N ALA A 153 0.74 2.18 -1.89
CA ALA A 153 1.54 1.47 -0.90
C ALA A 153 0.78 1.26 0.41
N VAL A 154 0.18 2.33 0.95
CA VAL A 154 -0.66 2.27 2.16
C VAL A 154 -1.87 1.37 1.94
N GLY A 155 -2.56 1.49 0.80
CA GLY A 155 -3.72 0.66 0.47
C GLY A 155 -3.39 -0.82 0.32
N ARG A 156 -2.22 -1.15 -0.26
CA ARG A 156 -1.70 -2.52 -0.33
C ARG A 156 -1.35 -3.05 1.06
N LEU A 157 -0.77 -2.23 1.93
CA LEU A 157 -0.42 -2.63 3.30
C LEU A 157 -1.67 -2.84 4.15
N ALA A 158 -2.65 -1.94 4.07
CA ALA A 158 -3.94 -2.09 4.73
C ALA A 158 -4.66 -3.37 4.25
N LYS A 159 -4.66 -3.66 2.94
CA LYS A 159 -5.22 -4.90 2.38
C LYS A 159 -4.49 -6.15 2.88
N ALA A 160 -3.18 -6.08 3.08
CA ALA A 160 -2.37 -7.19 3.58
C ALA A 160 -2.56 -7.39 5.11
N GLY A 161 -2.61 -6.30 5.88
CA GLY A 161 -2.88 -6.32 7.31
C GLY A 161 -4.27 -6.83 7.65
N SER A 162 -5.30 -6.44 6.89
CA SER A 162 -6.66 -6.99 7.07
C SER A 162 -6.78 -8.48 6.75
N LYS A 163 -5.80 -9.09 6.07
CA LYS A 163 -5.74 -10.55 5.91
C LYS A 163 -5.01 -11.25 7.06
N ALA A 164 -4.14 -10.54 7.79
CA ALA A 164 -3.45 -11.07 8.96
C ALA A 164 -4.37 -11.17 10.21
N ASP A 165 -5.40 -10.32 10.31
CA ASP A 165 -6.43 -10.42 11.35
C ASP A 165 -7.47 -11.55 11.11
N GLY A 166 -7.37 -12.29 10.00
CA GLY A 166 -8.26 -13.38 9.63
C GLY A 166 -7.83 -14.78 10.10
N SER A 167 -6.63 -14.95 10.67
CA SER A 167 -6.09 -16.24 11.10
C SER A 167 -6.23 -16.47 12.61
N GLY A 168 -7.45 -16.31 13.14
CA GLY A 168 -7.73 -16.53 14.57
C GLY A 168 -9.12 -17.07 14.87
N ARG A 169 -9.90 -17.45 13.85
CA ARG A 169 -11.17 -18.17 14.02
C ARG A 169 -11.15 -19.37 13.10
N SER A 170 -10.27 -20.32 13.43
CA SER A 170 -10.57 -21.73 13.28
C SER A 170 -11.94 -21.95 13.92
N ALA A 171 -12.98 -21.87 13.10
CA ALA A 171 -14.26 -22.48 13.40
C ALA A 171 -13.96 -23.97 13.50
N GLN A 172 -13.66 -24.39 14.71
CA GLN A 172 -13.68 -25.77 15.11
C GLN A 172 -15.15 -26.17 15.08
N SER A 173 -15.65 -26.47 13.89
CA SER A 173 -16.89 -27.21 13.70
C SER A 173 -16.57 -28.63 14.14
N HIS A 174 -16.60 -28.85 15.45
CA HIS A 174 -16.82 -30.19 15.99
C HIS A 174 -18.16 -30.63 15.43
N THR A 175 -18.12 -31.45 14.38
CA THR A 175 -19.27 -32.22 13.93
C THR A 175 -19.53 -33.24 15.02
N SER A 176 -20.29 -32.82 16.05
CA SER A 176 -20.90 -33.74 17.00
C SER A 176 -21.68 -34.76 16.19
N ALA A 177 -21.29 -36.03 16.34
CA ALA A 177 -21.91 -37.19 15.73
C ALA A 177 -23.42 -37.18 16.01
N GLY A 178 -24.19 -36.70 15.04
CA GLY A 178 -25.63 -36.88 14.96
C GLY A 178 -25.89 -38.16 14.19
N SER A 179 -26.01 -39.27 14.91
CA SER A 179 -26.65 -40.50 14.43
C SER A 179 -28.04 -40.17 13.88
N GLN A 180 -28.15 -40.03 12.55
CA GLN A 180 -29.43 -40.08 11.85
C GLN A 180 -29.44 -41.34 10.99
N SER A 181 -30.20 -42.30 11.51
CA SER A 181 -30.67 -43.54 10.90
C SER A 181 -31.22 -43.32 9.49
N LEU A 182 -30.72 -44.09 8.52
CA LEU A 182 -31.33 -44.25 7.20
C LEU A 182 -32.61 -45.09 7.29
N PRO A 183 -33.68 -44.72 6.58
CA PRO A 183 -34.54 -45.66 5.89
C PRO A 183 -34.24 -45.58 4.40
N GLU A 184 -33.43 -46.52 3.90
CA GLU A 184 -33.26 -46.76 2.47
C GLU A 184 -34.29 -47.82 2.07
N ASP A 185 -35.49 -47.35 1.71
CA ASP A 185 -36.50 -48.14 1.00
C ASP A 185 -37.11 -47.25 -0.07
N VAL A 186 -36.79 -47.53 -1.33
CA VAL A 186 -37.73 -47.61 -2.46
C VAL A 186 -36.93 -47.90 -3.73
N ALA A 187 -37.26 -49.06 -4.30
CA ALA A 187 -36.71 -49.70 -5.50
C ALA A 187 -36.94 -48.92 -6.81
N PRO A 188 -36.13 -49.16 -7.86
CA PRO A 188 -36.29 -48.50 -9.16
C PRO A 188 -37.50 -49.04 -9.96
N PRO A 189 -38.23 -48.20 -10.72
CA PRO A 189 -39.30 -48.68 -11.59
C PRO A 189 -38.74 -49.42 -12.81
N GLY A 190 -39.05 -50.71 -12.90
CA GLY A 190 -38.85 -51.53 -14.08
C GLY A 190 -39.81 -51.14 -15.21
N LEU A 191 -39.27 -51.13 -16.44
CA LEU A 191 -40.03 -51.04 -17.68
C LEU A 191 -40.64 -52.42 -18.03
N PRO A 192 -41.87 -52.45 -18.54
CA PRO A 192 -42.20 -53.39 -19.59
C PRO A 192 -42.89 -52.71 -20.78
N GLY A 193 -42.48 -53.11 -22.00
CA GLY A 193 -43.15 -52.79 -23.25
C GLY A 193 -44.25 -53.77 -23.64
N HIS A 194 -44.82 -53.48 -24.82
CA HIS A 194 -45.64 -54.31 -25.75
C HIS A 194 -47.17 -54.40 -25.55
N GLY A 195 -47.87 -54.26 -26.71
CA GLY A 195 -49.24 -54.74 -27.00
C GLY A 195 -50.23 -53.63 -27.35
N GLU A 196 -50.37 -53.25 -28.63
CA GLU A 196 -51.41 -53.72 -29.59
C GLU A 196 -52.82 -53.13 -29.38
N VAL A 197 -53.33 -52.39 -30.38
CA VAL A 197 -54.32 -52.82 -31.39
C VAL A 197 -54.28 -51.89 -32.60
#